data_AF-A0A3N3ZUK2-F1
#
_entry.id   AF-A0A3N3ZUK2-F1
#
_cell.length_a   1.000
_cell.length_b   1.000
_cell.length_c   1.000
_cell.angle_alpha   90.00
_cell.angle_beta   90.00
_cell.angle_gamma   90.00
#
_symmetry.space_group_name_H-M   'P 1'
#
loop_
_entity.id
_entity.type
_entity.pdbx_description
1 polymer ?
#
loop_
_entity_poly.entity_id
_entity_poly.type
_entity_poly.pdbx_seq_one_letter_code
_entity_poly.pdbx_strand_id
1 'polypeptide(L)' 'MCRAVKCKVCGKTTWAGCGQHIESVKKGVPVGQWCDGNHTRAETAAANSGSSGQGFLSKMFGR' A
#
# COMPACT_ATOMS: atom_id res chain seq x y z
N MET A 1 -6.38 7.33 13.99
CA MET A 1 -7.54 6.85 13.20
C MET A 1 -7.10 5.77 12.24
N CYS A 2 -7.65 4.55 12.32
CA CYS A 2 -7.49 3.58 11.24
C CYS A 2 -8.45 3.94 10.11
N ARG A 3 -7.97 3.90 8.86
CA ARG A 3 -8.84 4.13 7.69
C ARG A 3 -8.71 3.01 6.67
N ALA A 4 -9.79 2.77 5.93
CA ALA A 4 -9.79 1.92 4.75
C ALA A 4 -8.94 2.58 3.65
N VAL A 5 -8.00 1.82 3.09
CA VAL A 5 -7.21 2.23 1.93
C VAL A 5 -7.09 1.06 0.96
N LYS A 6 -6.84 1.34 -0.31
CA LYS A 6 -6.55 0.29 -1.30
C LYS A 6 -5.09 -0.14 -1.17
N CYS A 7 -4.84 -1.44 -1.12
CA CYS A 7 -3.49 -1.97 -1.19
C CYS A 7 -2.88 -1.62 -2.54
N LYS A 8 -1.69 -1.01 -2.53
CA LYS A 8 -0.96 -0.67 -3.77
C LYS A 8 -0.44 -1.90 -4.51
N VAL A 9 -0.36 -3.05 -3.83
CA VAL A 9 0.16 -4.30 -4.39
C VAL A 9 -0.98 -5.12 -5.02
N CYS A 10 -2.00 -5.48 -4.24
CA CYS A 10 -3.07 -6.38 -4.69
C CYS A 10 -4.41 -5.70 -4.98
N GLY A 11 -4.55 -4.39 -4.75
CA GLY A 11 -5.79 -3.64 -4.97
C GLY A 11 -6.93 -3.91 -3.98
N LYS A 12 -6.80 -4.90 -3.08
CA LYS A 12 -7.78 -5.20 -2.03
C LYS A 12 -7.81 -4.12 -0.94
N THR A 13 -8.85 -4.13 -0.11
CA THR A 13 -8.98 -3.19 1.01
C THR A 13 -8.01 -3.55 2.13
N THR A 14 -7.12 -2.62 2.46
CA THR A 14 -6.20 -2.70 3.60
C THR A 14 -6.42 -1.52 4.53
N TRP A 15 -5.69 -1.50 5.65
CA TRP A 15 -5.89 -0.54 6.73
C TRP A 15 -4.61 0.23 6.98
N ALA A 16 -4.71 1.56 6.99
CA ALA A 16 -3.60 2.43 7.37
C ALA A 16 -3.88 3.03 8.76
N GLY A 17 -2.92 2.91 9.68
CA GLY A 17 -3.01 3.42 11.04
C GLY A 17 -2.48 2.45 12.10
N CYS A 18 -2.73 2.76 13.37
CA CYS A 18 -2.24 2.01 14.55
C CYS A 18 -2.90 0.64 14.80
N GLY A 19 -3.76 0.15 13.92
CA GLY A 19 -4.35 -1.19 14.00
C GLY A 19 -5.46 -1.39 15.03
N GLN A 20 -5.51 -0.59 16.12
CA GLN A 20 -6.46 -0.77 17.22
C GLN A 20 -7.95 -0.68 16.84
N HIS A 21 -8.28 -0.06 15.70
CA HIS A 21 -9.67 0.13 15.27
C HIS A 21 -10.07 -0.77 14.09
N ILE A 22 -9.18 -1.66 13.62
CA ILE A 22 -9.40 -2.44 12.40
C ILE A 22 -10.64 -3.34 12.50
N GLU A 23 -10.93 -3.91 13.67
CA GLU A 23 -12.07 -4.83 13.84
C GLU A 23 -13.41 -4.17 13.55
N SER A 24 -13.61 -2.92 14.01
CA SER A 24 -14.83 -2.16 13.74
C SER A 24 -14.97 -1.81 12.26
N VAL A 25 -13.86 -1.53 11.56
CA VAL A 25 -13.91 -1.18 10.13
C VAL A 25 -14.07 -2.44 9.26
N LYS A 26 -13.53 -3.58 9.70
CA LYS A 26 -13.71 -4.89 9.07
C LYS A 26 -15.17 -5.33 9.03
N LYS A 27 -16.00 -4.97 10.01
CA LYS A 27 -17.43 -5.33 10.05
C LYS A 27 -18.22 -4.85 8.81
N GLY A 28 -17.77 -3.79 8.15
CA GLY A 28 -18.43 -3.26 6.94
C GLY A 28 -17.87 -3.78 5.61
N VAL A 29 -16.83 -4.62 5.63
CA VAL A 29 -16.16 -5.09 4.40
C VAL A 29 -16.18 -6.63 4.37
N PRO A 30 -16.68 -7.25 3.29
CA PRO A 30 -16.69 -8.71 3.18
C PRO A 30 -15.27 -9.27 3.23
N VAL A 31 -15.10 -10.44 3.86
CA VAL A 31 -13.80 -11.05 4.16
C VAL A 31 -12.96 -11.26 2.88
N GLY A 32 -13.59 -11.61 1.75
CA GLY A 32 -12.90 -11.79 0.46
C GLY A 32 -12.30 -10.52 -0.14
N GLN A 33 -12.64 -9.34 0.38
CA GLN A 33 -12.12 -8.04 -0.08
C GLN A 33 -10.97 -7.52 0.80
N TRP A 34 -10.54 -8.27 1.81
CA TRP A 34 -9.44 -7.86 2.68
C TRP A 34 -8.09 -8.19 2.07
N CYS A 35 -7.15 -7.26 2.22
CA CYS A 35 -5.75 -7.54 2.00
C CYS A 35 -5.19 -8.28 3.21
N ASP A 36 -4.59 -9.44 2.96
CA ASP A 36 -3.98 -10.29 3.99
C ASP A 36 -2.58 -9.78 4.41
N GLY A 37 -2.08 -8.73 3.74
CA GLY A 37 -0.74 -8.18 3.96
C GLY A 37 0.40 -9.12 3.53
N ASN A 38 0.08 -10.28 2.96
CA ASN A 38 1.04 -11.28 2.52
C ASN A 38 1.48 -10.94 1.09
N HIS A 39 2.52 -10.12 0.98
CA HIS A 39 3.14 -9.73 -0.30
C HIS A 39 4.62 -10.04 -0.27
N THR A 40 5.13 -10.55 -1.39
CA THR A 40 6.57 -10.76 -1.54
C THR A 40 7.29 -9.43 -1.59
N ARG A 41 8.57 -9.40 -1.15
CA ARG A 41 9.41 -8.21 -1.25
C ARG A 41 9.47 -7.66 -2.68
N ALA A 42 9.44 -8.53 -3.69
CA ALA A 42 9.45 -8.15 -5.09
C ALA A 42 8.18 -7.37 -5.48
N GLU A 43 7.00 -7.86 -5.09
CA GLU A 43 5.72 -7.19 -5.34
C GLU A 43 5.63 -5.83 -4.62
N THR A 44 6.06 -5.77 -3.36
CA THR A 44 6.07 -4.53 -2.59
C THR A 44 7.08 -3.54 -3.16
N ALA A 45 8.25 -4.02 -3.62
CA ALA A 45 9.23 -3.17 -4.30
C ALA A 45 8.65 -2.60 -5.59
N ALA A 46 8.07 -3.44 -6.46
CA ALA A 46 7.43 -3.00 -7.70
C ALA A 46 6.35 -1.92 -7.46
N ALA A 47 5.52 -2.07 -6.42
CA ALA A 47 4.49 -1.10 -6.06
C ALA A 47 5.02 0.23 -5.51
N ASN A 48 6.23 0.27 -4.94
CA ASN A 48 6.85 1.49 -4.41
C ASN A 48 7.81 2.16 -5.39
N SER A 49 8.38 1.40 -6.34
CA SER A 49 9.30 1.90 -7.37
C SER A 49 8.69 2.94 -8.31
N GLY A 50 7.36 2.98 -8.43
CA GLY A 50 6.66 4.02 -9.20
C GLY A 50 6.59 5.40 -8.53
N SER A 51 6.99 5.53 -7.26
CA SER A 51 6.96 6.79 -6.50
C SER A 51 8.35 7.37 -6.23
N SER A 52 9.40 6.66 -6.62
CA SER A 52 10.79 7.10 -6.51
C SER A 52 11.12 7.97 -7.73
N GLY A 53 10.89 9.28 -7.61
CA GLY A 53 11.40 10.31 -8.52
C GLY A 53 12.93 10.42 -8.55
N GLN A 54 13.65 9.31 -8.38
CA GLN A 54 15.11 9.22 -8.34
C GLN A 54 15.59 8.54 -9.63
N GLY A 55 15.43 9.23 -10.75
CA GLY A 55 15.90 8.71 -12.04
C GLY A 55 15.81 9.70 -13.19
N PHE A 56 14.88 10.66 -13.11
CA PHE A 56 14.69 11.64 -14.17
C PHE A 56 15.40 12.98 -13.90
N LEU A 57 15.40 13.49 -12.67
CA LEU A 57 16.05 14.78 -12.37
C LEU A 57 17.57 14.70 -12.18
N SER A 58 18.14 13.52 -11.89
CA SER A 58 19.59 13.34 -11.73
C SER A 58 20.37 13.34 -13.05
N LYS A 59 19.68 13.33 -14.21
CA LYS A 59 20.32 13.34 -15.55
C LYS A 59 20.28 14.71 -16.24
N MET A 60 19.60 15.71 -15.68
CA MET A 60 19.45 17.03 -16.30
C MET A 60 20.31 18.14 -15.72
N PHE A 61 20.98 17.93 -14.57
CA PHE A 61 21.81 18.97 -13.92
C PHE A 61 23.21 18.52 -13.50
N GLY A 62 23.66 17.32 -13.87
CA GLY A 62 25.00 16.81 -13.58
C GLY A 62 25.87 16.73 -14.83
N ARG A 63 26.48 17.86 -15.21
CA ARG A 63 27.70 17.90 -16.02
C ARG A 63 28.89 17.78 -15.08
#